data_AF-A0A388KPR9-F1
#
_entry.id   AF-A0A388KPR9-F1
#
_cell.length_a   1.000
_cell.length_b   1.000
_cell.length_c   1.000
_cell.angle_alpha   90.00
_cell.angle_beta   90.00
_cell.angle_gamma   90.00
#
_symmetry.space_group_name_H-M   'P 1'
#
loop_
_entity.id
_entity.type
_entity.pdbx_description
1 polymer ?
#
loop_
_entity_poly.entity_id
_entity_poly.type
_entity_poly.pdbx_seq_one_letter_code
_entity_poly.pdbx_strand_id
1 'polypeptide(L)'
;MSNLERYEAGGEPRGGDDRAREERDRGSRGDDRDRGDRRRGPVCFNCNEVGHYAKQCLRLRRFNGAARPLTSTNPRRTRSPRRGDWRRESAVQLDPGVKHQINELGRSVASMQQHFEEERIRKENRLRRKQEKEEEKQREEERRICEEEERAFREAKAAKKGERKIREAESRAELKKDLGMQLAMQVHDMEDKFVQHKAVGDRPPMESPAKRTPGHRCKQVTFTGRLTRARTKVIKSPGSAKRRTPVRTPLSAAKKRMPPLTPGLGTPDAKSSLARYKYRNLVMVGLKQLDGNELQRICREKGIPYDGKIDAIFDIADHRTYLHFGDDQAPMGPLETIHIKDSEATKPTEDKEDEATR
;
A
#
# COMPACT_ATOMS: atom_id res chain seq x y z
N MET A 1 14.30 -61.22 -14.24
CA MET A 1 15.51 -60.41 -13.99
C MET A 1 15.30 -59.11 -14.76
N SER A 2 15.09 -57.93 -14.18
CA SER A 2 15.46 -57.40 -12.87
C SER A 2 14.40 -56.38 -12.45
N ASN A 3 13.92 -56.50 -11.21
CA ASN A 3 12.95 -55.61 -10.58
C ASN A 3 13.47 -54.17 -10.50
N LEU A 4 12.69 -53.22 -11.04
CA LEU A 4 12.75 -51.81 -10.66
C LEU A 4 11.34 -51.31 -10.29
N GLU A 5 10.61 -52.13 -9.53
CA GLU A 5 9.51 -51.66 -8.70
C GLU A 5 10.03 -51.26 -7.33
N ARG A 6 9.30 -50.33 -6.69
CA ARG A 6 9.33 -50.00 -5.25
C ARG A 6 10.26 -48.83 -4.90
N TYR A 7 9.69 -47.62 -4.84
CA TYR A 7 9.64 -46.76 -3.65
C TYR A 7 9.02 -45.39 -3.99
N GLU A 8 7.70 -45.31 -4.08
CA GLU A 8 6.98 -44.06 -3.76
C GLU A 8 5.87 -44.40 -2.75
N ALA A 9 6.33 -44.82 -1.56
CA ALA A 9 5.49 -44.93 -0.39
C ALA A 9 5.09 -43.52 0.06
N GLY A 10 3.80 -43.34 0.32
CA GLY A 10 3.19 -42.05 0.63
C GLY A 10 3.84 -41.34 1.80
N GLY A 11 4.29 -40.12 1.55
CA GLY A 11 4.45 -39.09 2.57
C GLY A 11 3.11 -38.40 2.76
N GLU A 12 2.28 -38.90 3.67
CA GLU A 12 1.25 -38.07 4.29
C GLU A 12 1.96 -36.85 4.92
N PRO A 13 1.58 -35.61 4.61
CA PRO A 13 2.10 -34.46 5.34
C PRO A 13 1.45 -34.48 6.72
N ARG A 14 2.05 -35.24 7.64
CA ARG A 14 1.79 -35.13 9.07
C ARG A 14 2.05 -33.69 9.44
N GLY A 15 1.00 -33.03 9.90
CA GLY A 15 1.09 -31.70 10.45
C GLY A 15 2.02 -31.64 11.65
N GLY A 16 2.45 -30.43 11.94
CA GLY A 16 3.10 -30.11 13.21
C GLY A 16 4.41 -29.37 13.03
N ASP A 17 4.39 -28.19 12.42
CA ASP A 17 5.42 -27.16 12.68
C ASP A 17 4.83 -25.74 12.67
N ASP A 18 3.60 -25.60 13.18
CA ASP A 18 3.04 -24.28 13.53
C ASP A 18 3.70 -23.67 14.78
N ARG A 19 4.70 -24.35 15.40
CA ARG A 19 5.47 -23.79 16.52
C ARG A 19 6.70 -22.98 16.09
N ALA A 20 7.15 -23.08 14.84
CA ALA A 20 8.33 -22.34 14.38
C ALA A 20 8.02 -20.91 13.89
N ARG A 21 6.73 -20.50 13.85
CA ARG A 21 6.30 -19.19 13.33
C ARG A 21 5.95 -18.15 14.39
N GLU A 22 5.93 -18.51 15.68
CA GLU A 22 5.70 -17.53 16.75
C GLU A 22 7.00 -16.99 17.38
N GLU A 23 8.17 -17.59 17.10
CA GLU A 23 9.45 -17.11 17.66
C GLU A 23 10.13 -16.01 16.84
N ARG A 24 9.66 -15.72 15.61
CA ARG A 24 10.23 -14.60 14.82
C ARG A 24 9.66 -13.22 15.15
N ASP A 25 8.58 -13.13 15.93
CA ASP A 25 7.93 -11.84 16.22
C ASP A 25 8.33 -11.20 17.56
N ARG A 26 9.27 -11.81 18.30
CA ARG A 26 9.82 -11.24 19.55
C ARG A 26 11.18 -10.55 19.39
N GLY A 27 11.75 -10.51 18.19
CA GLY A 27 13.10 -9.98 17.95
C GLY A 27 13.21 -8.54 17.45
N SER A 28 12.11 -7.82 17.14
CA SER A 28 12.16 -6.48 16.53
C SER A 28 11.62 -5.36 17.43
N ARG A 29 12.01 -5.34 18.71
CA ARG A 29 11.74 -4.21 19.61
C ARG A 29 12.97 -3.69 20.36
N GLY A 30 14.18 -3.97 19.85
CA GLY A 30 15.41 -3.80 20.63
C GLY A 30 16.48 -2.81 20.14
N ASP A 31 16.55 -2.43 18.85
CA ASP A 31 17.81 -1.86 18.32
C ASP A 31 17.73 -0.59 17.46
N ASP A 32 16.56 0.06 17.34
CA ASP A 32 16.42 1.27 16.51
C ASP A 32 16.58 2.60 17.27
N ARG A 33 17.17 2.59 18.47
CA ARG A 33 17.36 3.83 19.24
C ARG A 33 18.79 4.36 19.33
N ASP A 34 19.80 3.69 18.79
CA ASP A 34 21.18 4.12 19.07
C ASP A 34 22.25 3.95 17.96
N ARG A 35 21.86 3.72 16.69
CA ARG A 35 22.84 3.59 15.57
C ARG A 35 22.76 4.61 14.43
N GLY A 36 21.91 5.63 14.52
CA GLY A 36 21.64 6.51 13.36
C GLY A 36 22.35 7.86 13.31
N ASP A 37 22.69 8.48 14.44
CA ASP A 37 23.05 9.91 14.43
C ASP A 37 24.56 10.18 14.28
N ARG A 38 25.36 9.14 14.02
CA ARG A 38 26.82 9.25 14.05
C ARG A 38 27.49 9.77 12.78
N ARG A 39 26.78 10.07 11.69
CA ARG A 39 27.38 10.74 10.51
C ARG A 39 26.40 11.56 9.69
N ARG A 40 25.55 12.40 10.30
CA ARG A 40 25.05 13.55 9.54
C ARG A 40 26.26 14.42 9.22
N GLY A 41 26.63 14.49 7.94
CA GLY A 41 27.67 15.38 7.47
C GLY A 41 27.37 16.83 7.90
N PRO A 42 28.38 17.71 7.92
CA PRO A 42 28.19 19.10 8.30
C PRO A 42 27.05 19.73 7.49
N VAL A 43 26.11 20.37 8.19
CA VAL A 43 25.00 21.11 7.59
C VAL A 43 25.47 22.53 7.32
N CYS A 44 25.25 23.03 6.10
CA CYS A 44 25.60 24.40 5.74
C CYS A 44 24.67 25.41 6.43
N PHE A 45 25.22 26.30 7.27
CA PHE A 45 24.44 27.33 7.96
C PHE A 45 23.75 28.35 7.06
N ASN A 46 24.12 28.46 5.77
CA ASN A 46 23.51 29.40 4.83
C ASN A 46 22.28 28.83 4.11
N CYS A 47 22.29 27.54 3.75
CA CYS A 47 21.21 26.91 2.98
C CYS A 47 20.55 25.71 3.67
N ASN A 48 21.05 25.29 4.84
CA ASN A 48 20.65 24.09 5.59
C ASN A 48 20.75 22.77 4.82
N GLU A 49 21.53 22.72 3.75
CA GLU A 49 21.81 21.48 3.01
C GLU A 49 22.99 20.74 3.66
N VAL A 50 22.86 19.42 3.75
CA VAL A 50 23.89 18.51 4.30
C VAL A 50 25.03 18.35 3.30
N GLY A 51 26.27 18.31 3.76
CA GLY A 51 27.42 17.89 2.94
C GLY A 51 28.41 19.00 2.54
N HIS A 52 28.22 20.23 3.00
CA HIS A 52 29.21 21.30 2.79
C HIS A 52 29.22 22.33 3.93
N TYR A 53 30.35 23.01 4.12
CA TYR A 53 30.45 24.11 5.07
C TYR A 53 29.98 25.43 4.46
N ALA A 54 29.58 26.41 5.28
CA ALA A 54 29.09 27.72 4.83
C ALA A 54 30.05 28.46 3.87
N LYS A 55 31.36 28.20 3.96
CA LYS A 55 32.41 28.74 3.08
C LYS A 55 32.47 28.12 1.68
N GLN A 56 31.81 26.96 1.48
CA GLN A 56 31.76 26.21 0.21
C GLN A 56 30.38 26.30 -0.45
N CYS A 57 29.45 27.08 0.13
CA CYS A 57 28.10 27.19 -0.40
C CYS A 57 28.12 28.06 -1.67
N LEU A 58 27.84 27.46 -2.82
CA LEU A 58 27.69 28.17 -4.10
C LEU A 58 26.44 29.05 -4.17
N ARG A 59 25.50 28.88 -3.22
CA ARG A 59 24.43 29.86 -3.06
C ARG A 59 25.05 31.14 -2.51
N LEU A 60 25.26 32.09 -3.42
CA LEU A 60 25.59 33.49 -3.14
C LEU A 60 24.82 33.89 -1.87
N ARG A 61 25.55 34.33 -0.83
CA ARG A 61 24.96 34.74 0.45
C ARG A 61 23.68 35.51 0.15
N ARG A 62 22.52 34.88 0.38
CA ARG A 62 21.27 35.64 0.49
C ARG A 62 21.50 36.50 1.72
N PHE A 63 22.02 37.70 1.49
CA PHE A 63 21.95 38.82 2.40
C PHE A 63 20.47 39.28 2.45
N ASN A 64 19.55 38.33 2.59
CA ASN A 64 18.16 38.58 2.88
C ASN A 64 18.09 38.68 4.39
N GLY A 65 18.37 39.89 4.87
CA GLY A 65 17.91 40.38 6.16
C GLY A 65 16.38 40.36 6.21
N ALA A 66 15.79 39.16 6.27
CA ALA A 66 14.45 38.97 6.77
C ALA A 66 14.59 38.76 8.29
N ALA A 67 14.47 39.86 9.01
CA ALA A 67 13.92 39.95 10.36
C ALA A 67 14.02 38.67 11.19
N ARG A 68 15.17 38.48 11.83
CA ARG A 68 15.22 37.72 13.09
C ARG A 68 14.27 38.44 14.05
N PRO A 69 13.19 37.82 14.56
CA PRO A 69 12.42 38.41 15.64
C PRO A 69 13.36 38.58 16.83
N LEU A 70 13.62 39.82 17.20
CA LEU A 70 14.40 40.21 18.36
C LEU A 70 13.62 39.81 19.63
N THR A 71 13.74 38.56 20.04
CA THR A 71 13.45 38.13 21.42
C THR A 71 14.68 37.41 21.96
N SER A 72 15.80 38.14 22.03
CA SER A 72 16.94 37.75 22.86
C SER A 72 17.56 39.00 23.44
N THR A 73 17.05 39.34 24.60
CA THR A 73 17.62 40.27 25.56
C THR A 73 19.03 39.78 25.93
N ASN A 74 20.07 40.32 25.28
CA ASN A 74 21.44 40.18 25.77
C ASN A 74 22.15 41.56 25.75
N PRO A 75 22.13 42.30 26.87
CA PRO A 75 22.68 43.64 26.97
C PRO A 75 24.11 43.55 27.53
N ARG A 76 25.08 43.14 26.69
CA ARG A 76 26.50 43.28 27.03
C ARG A 76 27.31 43.70 25.80
N ARG A 77 27.16 44.95 25.36
CA ARG A 77 28.25 45.78 24.78
C ARG A 77 27.77 47.21 24.47
N THR A 78 27.84 48.05 25.51
CA THR A 78 28.42 49.40 25.51
C THR A 78 28.59 50.17 24.19
N ARG A 79 27.83 51.28 24.05
CA ARG A 79 28.37 52.66 24.04
C ARG A 79 27.24 53.69 24.00
N SER A 80 27.27 54.61 24.95
CA SER A 80 26.39 55.78 25.07
C SER A 80 26.40 56.66 23.81
N PRO A 81 25.23 57.21 23.45
CA PRO A 81 25.14 58.66 23.28
C PRO A 81 24.38 59.31 24.43
N ARG A 82 24.96 60.40 24.90
CA ARG A 82 24.48 61.26 25.97
C ARG A 82 23.12 61.88 25.64
N ARG A 83 22.30 62.06 26.70
CA ARG A 83 21.37 63.17 26.90
C ARG A 83 20.30 63.37 25.82
N GLY A 84 19.31 62.48 25.84
CA GLY A 84 17.93 62.81 25.54
C GLY A 84 17.10 62.35 26.73
N ASP A 85 17.23 63.09 27.84
CA ASP A 85 16.37 62.96 29.01
C ASP A 85 14.97 63.35 28.52
N TRP A 86 14.25 62.39 27.92
CA TRP A 86 12.79 62.45 27.81
C TRP A 86 12.30 62.35 29.24
N ARG A 87 12.47 63.47 29.95
CA ARG A 87 11.60 64.02 30.97
C ARG A 87 10.39 63.13 31.03
N ARG A 88 10.46 62.15 31.93
CA ARG A 88 9.35 61.33 32.36
C ARG A 88 8.29 62.36 32.71
N GLU A 89 7.43 62.68 31.75
CA GLU A 89 6.33 63.61 31.96
C GLU A 89 5.64 63.03 33.17
N SER A 90 5.76 63.76 34.29
CA SER A 90 5.05 63.47 35.52
C SER A 90 3.65 63.14 35.07
N ALA A 91 3.26 61.88 35.23
CA ALA A 91 1.96 61.40 34.82
C ALA A 91 0.97 62.45 35.29
N VAL A 92 0.49 63.27 34.34
CA VAL A 92 -0.50 64.30 34.62
C VAL A 92 -1.56 63.50 35.34
N GLN A 93 -1.80 63.81 36.61
CA GLN A 93 -2.66 63.01 37.46
C GLN A 93 -4.04 63.07 36.82
N LEU A 94 -4.29 62.13 35.90
CA LEU A 94 -5.56 61.98 35.23
C LEU A 94 -6.56 61.81 36.35
N ASP A 95 -7.54 62.69 36.32
CA ASP A 95 -8.62 62.75 37.29
C ASP A 95 -9.10 61.32 37.60
N PRO A 96 -9.23 60.93 38.89
CA PRO A 96 -9.65 59.59 39.27
C PRO A 96 -10.91 59.10 38.55
N GLY A 97 -11.83 60.01 38.19
CA GLY A 97 -13.01 59.72 37.38
C GLY A 97 -12.68 59.21 35.97
N VAL A 98 -11.74 59.86 35.27
CA VAL A 98 -11.30 59.44 33.93
C VAL A 98 -10.62 58.07 33.96
N LYS A 99 -9.83 57.79 35.01
CA LYS A 99 -9.21 56.47 35.20
C LYS A 99 -10.24 55.37 35.39
N HIS A 100 -11.33 55.65 36.12
CA HIS A 100 -12.41 54.69 36.29
C HIS A 100 -13.10 54.36 34.96
N GLN A 101 -13.45 55.38 34.16
CA GLN A 101 -14.05 55.19 32.84
C GLN A 101 -13.15 54.41 31.88
N ILE A 102 -11.84 54.70 31.86
CA ILE A 102 -10.87 53.94 31.05
C ILE A 102 -10.84 52.47 31.49
N ASN A 103 -10.91 52.19 32.79
CA ASN A 103 -10.94 50.81 33.30
C ASN A 103 -12.26 50.10 32.94
N GLU A 104 -13.40 50.78 32.97
CA GLU A 104 -14.68 50.22 32.53
C GLU A 104 -14.68 49.90 31.03
N LEU A 105 -14.17 50.81 30.19
CA LEU A 105 -13.98 50.57 28.76
C LEU A 105 -12.99 49.42 28.51
N GLY A 106 -11.90 49.33 29.27
CA GLY A 106 -10.95 48.23 29.18
C GLY A 106 -11.61 46.88 29.47
N ARG A 107 -12.51 46.81 30.46
CA ARG A 107 -13.26 45.59 30.80
C ARG A 107 -14.27 45.22 29.72
N SER A 108 -14.99 46.18 29.15
CA SER A 108 -15.98 45.91 28.09
C SER A 108 -15.30 45.44 26.80
N VAL A 109 -14.16 46.05 26.42
CA VAL A 109 -13.36 45.62 25.26
C VAL A 109 -12.77 44.23 25.48
N ALA A 110 -12.24 43.93 26.68
CA ALA A 110 -11.71 42.61 27.00
C ALA A 110 -12.81 41.52 26.93
N SER A 111 -14.01 41.81 27.45
CA SER A 111 -15.15 40.90 27.36
C SER A 111 -15.58 40.64 25.91
N MET A 112 -15.60 41.67 25.08
CA MET A 112 -15.91 41.54 23.65
C MET A 112 -14.87 40.70 22.91
N GLN A 113 -13.57 40.92 23.19
CA GLN A 113 -12.47 40.13 22.63
C GLN A 113 -12.59 38.64 23.00
N GLN A 114 -12.84 38.34 24.28
CA GLN A 114 -13.04 36.95 24.73
C GLN A 114 -14.19 36.27 23.98
N HIS A 115 -15.31 36.96 23.78
CA HIS A 115 -16.43 36.40 23.03
C HIS A 115 -16.07 36.06 21.57
N PHE A 116 -15.29 36.91 20.89
CA PHE A 116 -14.82 36.62 19.53
C PHE A 116 -13.82 35.46 19.47
N GLU A 117 -12.91 35.37 20.44
CA GLU A 117 -11.97 34.27 20.55
C GLU A 117 -12.70 32.94 20.82
N GLU A 118 -13.67 32.95 21.71
CA GLU A 118 -14.50 31.78 22.00
C GLU A 118 -15.32 31.36 20.77
N GLU A 119 -15.93 32.30 20.05
CA GLU A 119 -16.63 32.05 18.78
C GLU A 119 -15.69 31.43 17.73
N ARG A 120 -14.44 31.92 17.64
CA ARG A 120 -13.42 31.39 16.71
C ARG A 120 -13.03 29.96 17.08
N ILE A 121 -12.72 29.71 18.35
CA ILE A 121 -12.38 28.38 18.87
C ILE A 121 -13.55 27.41 18.69
N ARG A 122 -14.79 27.88 18.89
CA ARG A 122 -16.00 27.08 18.67
C ARG A 122 -16.20 26.70 17.20
N LYS A 123 -15.88 27.60 16.26
CA LYS A 123 -15.90 27.32 14.82
C LYS A 123 -14.79 26.34 14.43
N GLU A 124 -13.57 26.53 14.92
CA GLU A 124 -12.44 25.64 14.68
C GLU A 124 -12.71 24.22 15.20
N ASN A 125 -13.20 24.07 16.43
CA ASN A 125 -13.57 22.78 17.01
C ASN A 125 -14.70 22.08 16.23
N ARG A 126 -15.63 22.83 15.62
CA ARG A 126 -16.66 22.24 14.73
C ARG A 126 -16.05 21.72 13.44
N LEU A 127 -15.00 22.35 12.90
CA LEU A 127 -14.31 21.89 11.70
C LEU A 127 -13.43 20.67 12.02
N ARG A 128 -12.68 20.69 13.12
CA ARG A 128 -11.89 19.53 13.57
C ARG A 128 -12.77 18.30 13.80
N ARG A 129 -13.91 18.47 14.48
CA ARG A 129 -14.90 17.37 14.66
C ARG A 129 -15.50 16.86 13.35
N LYS A 130 -15.56 17.66 12.29
CA LYS A 130 -16.03 17.19 10.98
C LYS A 130 -14.93 16.40 10.27
N GLN A 131 -13.69 16.89 10.30
CA GLN A 131 -12.53 16.23 9.73
C GLN A 131 -12.27 14.87 10.42
N GLU A 132 -12.28 14.82 11.75
CA GLU A 132 -12.09 13.56 12.49
C GLU A 132 -13.16 12.51 12.16
N LYS A 133 -14.43 12.94 12.02
CA LYS A 133 -15.53 12.04 11.61
C LYS A 133 -15.40 11.55 10.17
N GLU A 134 -14.78 12.33 9.30
CA GLU A 134 -14.53 11.92 7.91
C GLU A 134 -13.34 10.95 7.85
N GLU A 135 -12.26 11.23 8.58
CA GLU A 135 -11.11 10.34 8.72
C GLU A 135 -11.49 9.01 9.38
N GLU A 136 -12.38 9.03 10.38
CA GLU A 136 -12.90 7.80 11.00
C GLU A 136 -13.70 6.95 10.01
N LYS A 137 -14.52 7.57 9.16
CA LYS A 137 -15.25 6.88 8.09
C LYS A 137 -14.30 6.30 7.05
N GLN A 138 -13.27 7.03 6.65
CA GLN A 138 -12.25 6.52 5.73
C GLN A 138 -11.51 5.32 6.33
N ARG A 139 -11.14 5.37 7.61
CA ARG A 139 -10.52 4.24 8.31
C ARG A 139 -11.44 3.04 8.44
N GLU A 140 -12.75 3.25 8.59
CA GLU A 140 -13.72 2.16 8.62
C GLU A 140 -13.91 1.51 7.24
N GLU A 141 -14.00 2.31 6.18
CA GLU A 141 -14.11 1.83 4.80
C GLU A 141 -12.85 1.04 4.38
N GLU A 142 -11.66 1.54 4.73
CA GLU A 142 -10.40 0.83 4.49
C GLU A 142 -10.35 -0.53 5.21
N ARG A 143 -10.82 -0.61 6.47
CA ARG A 143 -10.94 -1.90 7.17
C ARG A 143 -11.90 -2.85 6.47
N ARG A 144 -13.01 -2.34 5.94
CA ARG A 144 -13.98 -3.17 5.19
C ARG A 144 -13.38 -3.72 3.90
N ILE A 145 -12.63 -2.91 3.16
CA ILE A 145 -11.93 -3.36 1.96
C ILE A 145 -10.91 -4.45 2.31
N CYS A 146 -10.11 -4.24 3.35
CA CYS A 146 -9.12 -5.23 3.81
C CYS A 146 -9.79 -6.57 4.22
N GLU A 147 -10.90 -6.52 4.94
CA GLU A 147 -11.66 -7.72 5.33
C GLU A 147 -12.33 -8.44 4.14
N GLU A 148 -12.76 -7.71 3.12
CA GLU A 148 -13.34 -8.28 1.89
C GLU A 148 -12.26 -8.91 1.02
N GLU A 149 -11.09 -8.29 0.88
CA GLU A 149 -9.93 -8.86 0.19
C GLU A 149 -9.43 -10.13 0.87
N GLU A 150 -9.37 -10.15 2.21
CA GLU A 150 -8.99 -11.35 2.96
C GLU A 150 -9.99 -12.49 2.74
N ARG A 151 -11.29 -12.18 2.72
CA ARG A 151 -12.34 -13.17 2.42
C ARG A 151 -12.21 -13.72 1.01
N ALA A 152 -12.04 -12.86 0.02
CA ALA A 152 -11.85 -13.27 -1.38
C ALA A 152 -10.63 -14.19 -1.54
N PHE A 153 -9.54 -13.89 -0.83
CA PHE A 153 -8.34 -14.73 -0.84
C PHE A 153 -8.58 -16.13 -0.22
N ARG A 154 -9.34 -16.21 0.88
CA ARG A 154 -9.70 -17.50 1.51
C ARG A 154 -10.62 -18.32 0.61
N GLU A 155 -11.58 -17.68 -0.04
CA GLU A 155 -12.49 -18.33 -0.98
C GLU A 155 -11.76 -18.83 -2.24
N ALA A 156 -10.87 -18.03 -2.82
CA ALA A 156 -10.05 -18.44 -3.97
C ALA A 156 -9.17 -19.67 -3.64
N LYS A 157 -8.60 -19.73 -2.43
CA LYS A 157 -7.86 -20.91 -1.96
C LYS A 157 -8.76 -22.15 -1.82
N ALA A 158 -9.97 -21.98 -1.28
CA ALA A 158 -10.93 -23.07 -1.15
C ALA A 158 -11.40 -23.57 -2.53
N ALA A 159 -11.68 -22.66 -3.47
CA ALA A 159 -12.05 -22.97 -4.85
C ALA A 159 -10.93 -23.74 -5.57
N LYS A 160 -9.69 -23.26 -5.51
CA LYS A 160 -8.52 -23.95 -6.12
C LYS A 160 -8.32 -25.35 -5.54
N LYS A 161 -8.56 -25.54 -4.24
CA LYS A 161 -8.51 -26.87 -3.60
C LYS A 161 -9.66 -27.77 -4.06
N GLY A 162 -10.85 -27.22 -4.27
CA GLY A 162 -12.00 -27.93 -4.81
C GLY A 162 -11.77 -28.39 -6.25
N GLU A 163 -11.31 -27.48 -7.12
CA GLU A 163 -10.99 -27.76 -8.51
C GLU A 163 -9.91 -28.84 -8.64
N ARG A 164 -8.84 -28.77 -7.83
CA ARG A 164 -7.79 -29.80 -7.81
C ARG A 164 -8.35 -31.19 -7.48
N LYS A 165 -9.31 -31.30 -6.57
CA LYS A 165 -9.95 -32.58 -6.22
C LYS A 165 -10.83 -33.11 -7.35
N ILE A 166 -11.55 -32.22 -8.04
CA ILE A 166 -12.37 -32.59 -9.20
C ILE A 166 -11.46 -33.16 -10.29
N ARG A 167 -10.38 -32.45 -10.61
CA ARG A 167 -9.39 -32.87 -11.61
C ARG A 167 -8.70 -34.20 -11.25
N GLU A 168 -8.38 -34.41 -9.97
CA GLU A 168 -7.81 -35.69 -9.51
C GLU A 168 -8.83 -36.84 -9.57
N ALA A 169 -10.10 -36.58 -9.25
CA ALA A 169 -11.15 -37.60 -9.39
C ALA A 169 -11.38 -37.98 -10.86
N GLU A 170 -11.30 -37.00 -11.76
CA GLU A 170 -11.39 -37.21 -13.20
C GLU A 170 -10.24 -38.05 -13.74
N SER A 171 -8.99 -37.72 -13.41
CA SER A 171 -7.82 -38.50 -13.86
C SER A 171 -7.82 -39.93 -13.31
N ARG A 172 -8.31 -40.14 -12.08
CA ARG A 172 -8.51 -41.49 -11.52
C ARG A 172 -9.59 -42.28 -12.28
N ALA A 173 -10.66 -41.62 -12.70
CA ALA A 173 -11.71 -42.26 -13.50
C ALA A 173 -11.21 -42.64 -14.90
N GLU A 174 -10.35 -41.80 -15.49
CA GLU A 174 -9.70 -42.07 -16.78
C GLU A 174 -8.76 -43.28 -16.69
N LEU A 175 -7.82 -43.30 -15.74
CA LEU A 175 -6.93 -44.45 -15.51
C LEU A 175 -7.71 -45.76 -15.27
N LYS A 176 -8.86 -45.69 -14.58
CA LYS A 176 -9.72 -46.85 -14.34
C LYS A 176 -10.37 -47.35 -15.63
N LYS A 177 -10.75 -46.46 -16.56
CA LYS A 177 -11.29 -46.84 -17.88
C LYS A 177 -10.21 -47.51 -18.72
N ASP A 178 -9.00 -46.95 -18.76
CA ASP A 178 -7.87 -47.52 -19.51
C ASP A 178 -7.49 -48.91 -19.00
N LEU A 179 -7.42 -49.09 -17.67
CA LEU A 179 -7.18 -50.40 -17.07
C LEU A 179 -8.29 -51.40 -17.41
N GLY A 180 -9.55 -50.94 -17.41
CA GLY A 180 -10.70 -51.76 -17.82
C GLY A 180 -10.63 -52.19 -19.28
N MET A 181 -10.23 -51.27 -20.17
CA MET A 181 -10.04 -51.53 -21.59
C MET A 181 -8.90 -52.54 -21.83
N GLN A 182 -7.77 -52.41 -21.14
CA GLN A 182 -6.66 -53.37 -21.23
C GLN A 182 -7.07 -54.78 -20.79
N LEU A 183 -7.81 -54.91 -19.69
CA LEU A 183 -8.33 -56.19 -19.23
C LEU A 183 -9.32 -56.80 -20.23
N ALA A 184 -10.18 -55.99 -20.83
CA ALA A 184 -11.12 -56.45 -21.86
C ALA A 184 -10.39 -56.97 -23.10
N MET A 185 -9.35 -56.25 -23.56
CA MET A 185 -8.50 -56.72 -24.67
C MET A 185 -7.80 -58.04 -24.34
N GLN A 186 -7.24 -58.18 -23.13
CA GLN A 186 -6.60 -59.44 -22.70
C GLN A 186 -7.58 -60.62 -22.64
N VAL A 187 -8.81 -60.40 -22.17
CA VAL A 187 -9.85 -61.45 -22.14
C VAL A 187 -10.23 -61.86 -23.56
N HIS A 188 -10.40 -60.89 -24.47
CA HIS A 188 -10.68 -61.17 -25.89
C HIS A 188 -9.55 -62.00 -26.53
N ASP A 189 -8.29 -61.64 -26.29
CA ASP A 189 -7.14 -62.39 -26.79
C ASP A 189 -7.09 -63.83 -26.25
N MET A 190 -7.57 -64.07 -25.03
CA MET A 190 -7.67 -65.42 -24.46
C MET A 190 -8.83 -66.22 -25.06
N GLU A 191 -9.98 -65.58 -25.31
CA GLU A 191 -11.14 -66.20 -25.94
C GLU A 191 -10.86 -66.61 -27.38
N ASP A 192 -10.21 -65.76 -28.18
CA ASP A 192 -9.82 -66.06 -29.56
C ASP A 192 -8.88 -67.28 -29.64
N LYS A 193 -7.89 -67.34 -28.74
CA LYS A 193 -6.99 -68.49 -28.63
C LYS A 193 -7.75 -69.77 -28.25
N PHE A 194 -8.76 -69.66 -27.40
CA PHE A 194 -9.57 -70.81 -26.99
C PHE A 194 -10.48 -71.32 -28.12
N VAL A 195 -11.03 -70.41 -28.94
CA VAL A 195 -11.82 -70.77 -30.13
C VAL A 195 -10.94 -71.43 -31.20
N GLN A 196 -9.74 -70.89 -31.48
CA GLN A 196 -8.79 -71.51 -32.40
C GLN A 196 -8.37 -72.92 -31.96
N HIS A 197 -8.17 -73.13 -30.66
CA HIS A 197 -7.77 -74.44 -30.12
C HIS A 197 -8.88 -75.50 -30.19
N LYS A 198 -10.15 -75.12 -30.37
CA LYS A 198 -11.27 -76.04 -30.56
C LYS A 198 -11.52 -76.47 -32.01
N ALA A 199 -10.93 -75.79 -32.99
CA ALA A 199 -11.15 -76.07 -34.41
C ALA A 199 -10.28 -77.22 -34.98
N VAL A 200 -9.35 -77.78 -34.18
CA VAL A 200 -8.50 -78.91 -34.60
C VAL A 200 -8.71 -80.12 -33.70
N GLY A 201 -9.52 -81.06 -34.17
CA GLY A 201 -9.39 -82.48 -33.85
C GLY A 201 -10.50 -83.10 -33.04
N ASP A 202 -11.16 -84.08 -33.67
CA ASP A 202 -11.88 -85.22 -33.09
C ASP A 202 -11.20 -85.76 -31.83
N ARG A 203 -11.50 -85.17 -30.66
CA ARG A 203 -11.22 -85.80 -29.37
C ARG A 203 -12.54 -86.26 -28.77
N PRO A 204 -12.65 -87.56 -28.43
CA PRO A 204 -13.89 -88.14 -27.96
C PRO A 204 -14.35 -87.46 -26.66
N PRO A 205 -15.66 -87.34 -26.44
CA PRO A 205 -16.23 -86.74 -25.24
C PRO A 205 -15.85 -87.58 -24.02
N MET A 206 -14.86 -87.12 -23.26
CA MET A 206 -14.56 -87.68 -21.95
C MET A 206 -15.61 -87.19 -20.95
N GLU A 207 -16.47 -88.12 -20.52
CA GLU A 207 -17.41 -87.96 -19.42
C GLU A 207 -16.67 -87.57 -18.13
N SER A 208 -16.78 -86.31 -17.73
CA SER A 208 -16.28 -85.86 -16.44
C SER A 208 -17.32 -86.14 -15.35
N PRO A 209 -16.93 -86.76 -14.22
CA PRO A 209 -17.85 -87.14 -13.14
C PRO A 209 -18.41 -85.91 -12.40
N ALA A 210 -19.70 -85.97 -12.08
CA ALA A 210 -20.45 -84.96 -11.34
C ALA A 210 -19.81 -84.65 -9.97
N LYS A 211 -19.06 -83.54 -9.90
CA LYS A 211 -18.50 -83.03 -8.64
C LYS A 211 -19.38 -81.94 -8.04
N ARG A 212 -19.95 -82.32 -6.90
CA ARG A 212 -20.71 -81.54 -5.91
C ARG A 212 -20.10 -80.17 -5.64
N THR A 213 -20.93 -79.14 -5.72
CA THR A 213 -20.67 -77.79 -5.20
C THR A 213 -20.74 -77.78 -3.66
N PRO A 214 -19.69 -77.38 -2.92
CA PRO A 214 -19.81 -76.97 -1.52
C PRO A 214 -20.29 -75.52 -1.51
N GLY A 215 -21.52 -75.30 -1.02
CA GLY A 215 -22.12 -73.98 -0.88
C GLY A 215 -21.34 -73.10 0.10
N HIS A 216 -20.49 -72.23 -0.42
CA HIS A 216 -19.88 -71.16 0.38
C HIS A 216 -20.87 -70.00 0.51
N ARG A 217 -21.58 -69.98 1.65
CA ARG A 217 -22.30 -68.81 2.13
C ARG A 217 -21.30 -67.69 2.45
N CYS A 218 -20.99 -66.85 1.47
CA CYS A 218 -20.35 -65.56 1.71
C CYS A 218 -21.35 -64.65 2.43
N LYS A 219 -21.21 -64.56 3.76
CA LYS A 219 -21.92 -63.62 4.61
C LYS A 219 -21.61 -62.20 4.12
N GLN A 220 -22.64 -61.45 3.75
CA GLN A 220 -22.55 -60.01 3.58
C GLN A 220 -22.15 -59.42 4.93
N VAL A 221 -20.91 -58.93 5.04
CA VAL A 221 -20.49 -58.09 6.17
C VAL A 221 -21.12 -56.73 5.92
N THR A 222 -22.28 -56.52 6.54
CA THR A 222 -22.85 -55.19 6.75
C THR A 222 -21.85 -54.39 7.59
N PHE A 223 -20.98 -53.63 6.93
CA PHE A 223 -20.32 -52.50 7.57
C PHE A 223 -21.39 -51.45 7.86
N THR A 224 -22.00 -51.55 9.04
CA THR A 224 -22.71 -50.43 9.67
C THR A 224 -21.66 -49.39 10.02
N GLY A 225 -21.36 -48.53 9.03
CA GLY A 225 -20.61 -47.29 9.23
C GLY A 225 -21.38 -46.41 10.21
N ARG A 226 -21.05 -46.57 11.48
CA ARG A 226 -21.51 -45.75 12.60
C ARG A 226 -21.12 -44.30 12.31
N LEU A 227 -22.06 -43.55 11.73
CA LEU A 227 -22.00 -42.10 11.63
C LEU A 227 -22.04 -41.51 13.04
N THR A 228 -20.89 -41.42 13.70
CA THR A 228 -20.72 -40.51 14.84
C THR A 228 -20.62 -39.09 14.30
N ARG A 229 -21.79 -38.49 14.12
CA ARG A 229 -22.00 -37.06 13.97
C ARG A 229 -21.36 -36.37 15.19
N ALA A 230 -20.12 -35.91 15.05
CA ALA A 230 -19.46 -35.10 16.05
C ALA A 230 -20.23 -33.78 16.17
N ARG A 231 -21.12 -33.71 17.17
CA ARG A 231 -21.69 -32.45 17.66
C ARG A 231 -20.55 -31.68 18.32
N THR A 232 -19.96 -30.73 17.60
CA THR A 232 -19.21 -29.65 18.24
C THR A 232 -20.21 -28.81 19.03
N LYS A 233 -20.19 -29.00 20.34
CA LYS A 233 -20.86 -28.10 21.29
C LYS A 233 -20.18 -26.75 21.16
N VAL A 234 -20.88 -25.80 20.57
CA VAL A 234 -20.62 -24.37 20.73
C VAL A 234 -20.84 -24.07 22.21
N ILE A 235 -19.76 -24.06 22.99
CA ILE A 235 -19.74 -23.47 24.32
C ILE A 235 -19.82 -21.97 24.10
N LYS A 236 -21.04 -21.45 24.17
CA LYS A 236 -21.29 -20.03 24.36
C LYS A 236 -20.67 -19.65 25.70
N SER A 237 -19.65 -18.81 25.67
CA SER A 237 -19.15 -18.10 26.85
C SER A 237 -20.30 -17.27 27.45
N PRO A 238 -20.71 -17.49 28.72
CA PRO A 238 -21.63 -16.61 29.40
C PRO A 238 -20.81 -15.52 30.08
N GLY A 239 -20.71 -14.34 29.47
CA GLY A 239 -19.94 -13.27 30.12
C GLY A 239 -19.72 -12.05 29.27
N SER A 240 -20.77 -11.24 29.06
CA SER A 240 -20.61 -9.82 28.80
C SER A 240 -21.97 -9.12 28.91
N ALA A 241 -22.42 -8.93 30.15
CA ALA A 241 -23.46 -7.97 30.47
C ALA A 241 -22.93 -6.56 30.20
N LYS A 242 -23.34 -5.94 29.08
CA LYS A 242 -23.24 -4.50 28.88
C LYS A 242 -24.64 -3.94 28.62
N ARG A 243 -25.21 -3.46 29.74
CA ARG A 243 -26.12 -2.33 29.91
C ARG A 243 -26.71 -1.75 28.62
N ARG A 244 -28.00 -2.01 28.43
CA ARG A 244 -28.90 -1.13 27.67
C ARG A 244 -29.18 0.11 28.52
N THR A 245 -28.83 1.28 28.02
CA THR A 245 -29.52 2.53 28.39
C THR A 245 -30.45 2.89 27.22
N PRO A 246 -31.75 3.11 27.46
CA PRO A 246 -32.66 3.61 26.45
C PRO A 246 -32.69 5.14 26.53
N VAL A 247 -31.88 5.82 25.73
CA VAL A 247 -32.08 7.25 25.48
C VAL A 247 -32.27 7.44 23.98
N ARG A 248 -33.54 7.39 23.58
CA ARG A 248 -34.03 7.95 22.32
C ARG A 248 -33.87 9.47 22.38
N THR A 249 -32.98 10.03 21.58
CA THR A 249 -33.05 11.44 21.18
C THR A 249 -33.35 11.51 19.68
N PRO A 250 -34.54 12.00 19.27
CA PRO A 250 -34.83 12.27 17.88
C PRO A 250 -34.26 13.64 17.53
N LEU A 251 -33.01 13.69 17.06
CA LEU A 251 -32.48 14.90 16.44
C LEU A 251 -32.75 14.85 14.94
N SER A 252 -33.95 15.33 14.64
CA SER A 252 -34.40 15.95 13.41
C SER A 252 -33.28 16.42 12.47
N ALA A 253 -33.28 15.79 11.30
CA ALA A 253 -33.33 16.44 9.99
C ALA A 253 -33.07 17.97 9.98
N ALA A 254 -31.80 18.36 10.01
CA ALA A 254 -31.36 19.66 9.50
C ALA A 254 -30.23 19.40 8.51
N LYS A 255 -30.61 18.85 7.36
CA LYS A 255 -29.77 18.64 6.18
C LYS A 255 -29.44 20.03 5.61
N LYS A 256 -28.49 20.74 6.23
CA LYS A 256 -27.83 21.88 5.58
C LYS A 256 -27.12 21.31 4.37
N ARG A 257 -27.77 21.45 3.20
CA ARG A 257 -27.11 21.35 1.91
C ARG A 257 -25.96 22.34 1.97
N MET A 258 -24.76 21.85 2.27
CA MET A 258 -23.55 22.57 1.91
C MET A 258 -23.71 22.86 0.42
N PRO A 259 -23.55 24.11 -0.03
CA PRO A 259 -23.48 24.35 -1.46
C PRO A 259 -22.41 23.39 -1.99
N PRO A 260 -22.72 22.57 -3.01
CA PRO A 260 -21.72 21.72 -3.62
C PRO A 260 -20.55 22.65 -3.94
N LEU A 261 -19.40 22.38 -3.34
CA LEU A 261 -18.15 22.98 -3.80
C LEU A 261 -18.18 22.80 -5.31
N THR A 262 -18.25 23.94 -5.99
CA THR A 262 -18.27 24.06 -7.42
C THR A 262 -17.31 23.01 -8.01
N PRO A 263 -17.78 22.11 -8.89
CA PRO A 263 -16.92 21.15 -9.61
C PRO A 263 -15.90 21.80 -10.56
N GLY A 264 -15.62 23.09 -10.40
CA GLY A 264 -14.73 23.88 -11.25
C GLY A 264 -13.35 23.98 -10.63
N LEU A 265 -12.34 23.55 -11.39
CA LEU A 265 -10.90 23.71 -11.11
C LEU A 265 -10.28 22.79 -10.06
N GLY A 266 -10.80 21.58 -9.88
CA GLY A 266 -9.90 20.47 -9.57
C GLY A 266 -9.04 20.25 -10.81
N THR A 267 -7.79 20.72 -10.81
CA THR A 267 -6.87 20.42 -11.92
C THR A 267 -6.95 18.92 -12.20
N PRO A 268 -7.18 18.48 -13.46
CA PRO A 268 -7.28 17.05 -13.79
C PRO A 268 -6.06 16.24 -13.31
N ASP A 269 -4.97 16.95 -13.03
CA ASP A 269 -3.69 16.44 -12.56
C ASP A 269 -3.72 15.79 -11.15
N ALA A 270 -4.57 16.25 -10.22
CA ALA A 270 -4.54 15.74 -8.84
C ALA A 270 -5.05 14.30 -8.68
N LYS A 271 -6.01 13.88 -9.51
CA LYS A 271 -6.47 12.48 -9.54
C LYS A 271 -5.48 11.60 -10.31
N SER A 272 -4.83 12.16 -11.32
CA SER A 272 -3.84 11.47 -12.14
C SER A 272 -2.53 11.20 -11.37
N SER A 273 -2.13 12.07 -10.45
CA SER A 273 -0.90 11.92 -9.68
C SER A 273 -0.98 10.73 -8.72
N LEU A 274 -2.12 10.55 -8.06
CA LEU A 274 -2.37 9.41 -7.17
C LEU A 274 -2.43 8.08 -7.95
N ALA A 275 -3.01 8.09 -9.15
CA ALA A 275 -3.02 6.93 -10.04
C ALA A 275 -1.59 6.56 -10.51
N ARG A 276 -0.78 7.55 -10.92
CA ARG A 276 0.63 7.40 -11.27
C ARG A 276 1.44 6.78 -10.13
N TYR A 277 1.25 7.28 -8.91
CA TYR A 277 1.93 6.75 -7.73
C TYR A 277 1.55 5.29 -7.42
N LYS A 278 0.25 4.95 -7.47
CA LYS A 278 -0.22 3.57 -7.25
C LYS A 278 0.34 2.60 -8.28
N TYR A 279 0.33 2.98 -9.56
CA TYR A 279 0.89 2.17 -10.64
C TYR A 279 2.41 1.97 -10.47
N ARG A 280 3.16 3.04 -10.18
CA ARG A 280 4.60 2.97 -9.90
C ARG A 280 4.90 1.97 -8.77
N ASN A 281 4.16 2.05 -7.66
CA ASN A 281 4.33 1.13 -6.53
C ASN A 281 4.06 -0.33 -6.92
N LEU A 282 3.01 -0.59 -7.70
CA LEU A 282 2.69 -1.93 -8.18
C LEU A 282 3.82 -2.51 -9.05
N VAL A 283 4.36 -1.69 -9.96
CA VAL A 283 5.51 -2.07 -10.80
C VAL A 283 6.74 -2.37 -9.94
N MET A 284 7.06 -1.53 -8.96
CA MET A 284 8.19 -1.77 -8.06
C MET A 284 8.07 -3.09 -7.29
N VAL A 285 6.88 -3.45 -6.82
CA VAL A 285 6.66 -4.73 -6.11
C VAL A 285 6.95 -5.92 -7.00
N GLY A 286 6.56 -5.87 -8.29
CA GLY A 286 6.89 -6.91 -9.26
C GLY A 286 8.39 -6.99 -9.56
N LEU A 287 9.05 -5.85 -9.76
CA LEU A 287 10.48 -5.80 -10.08
C LEU A 287 11.39 -6.24 -8.92
N LYS A 288 10.94 -6.08 -7.66
CA LYS A 288 11.69 -6.54 -6.47
C LYS A 288 11.94 -8.05 -6.44
N GLN A 289 11.06 -8.83 -7.05
CA GLN A 289 11.18 -10.29 -7.08
C GLN A 289 12.14 -10.78 -8.17
N LEU A 290 12.54 -9.91 -9.10
CA LEU A 290 13.46 -10.24 -10.18
C LEU A 290 14.91 -10.26 -9.70
N ASP A 291 15.70 -11.12 -10.33
CA ASP A 291 17.13 -11.20 -10.10
C ASP A 291 17.87 -10.06 -10.81
N GLY A 292 19.10 -9.78 -10.37
CA GLY A 292 19.92 -8.70 -10.94
C GLY A 292 20.13 -8.85 -12.46
N ASN A 293 20.29 -10.08 -12.94
CA ASN A 293 20.47 -10.38 -14.36
C ASN A 293 19.22 -10.05 -15.19
N GLU A 294 18.03 -10.34 -14.65
CA GLU A 294 16.76 -10.03 -15.31
C GLU A 294 16.53 -8.53 -15.37
N LEU A 295 16.82 -7.82 -14.27
CA LEU A 295 16.76 -6.36 -14.24
C LEU A 295 17.73 -5.73 -15.24
N GLN A 296 18.96 -6.23 -15.32
CA GLN A 296 19.94 -5.74 -16.30
C GLN A 296 19.52 -6.02 -17.75
N ARG A 297 18.82 -7.13 -18.02
CA ARG A 297 18.22 -7.40 -19.33
C ARG A 297 17.12 -6.38 -19.65
N ILE A 298 16.22 -6.12 -18.70
CA ILE A 298 15.13 -5.14 -18.86
C ILE A 298 15.68 -3.71 -19.05
N CYS A 299 16.73 -3.34 -18.31
CA CYS A 299 17.44 -2.06 -18.49
C CYS A 299 18.00 -1.93 -19.91
N ARG A 300 18.67 -2.95 -20.44
CA ARG A 300 19.19 -2.96 -21.82
C ARG A 300 18.08 -2.85 -22.87
N GLU A 301 16.99 -3.58 -22.69
CA GLU A 301 15.84 -3.55 -23.60
C GLU A 301 15.16 -2.16 -23.63
N LYS A 302 15.10 -1.47 -22.49
CA LYS A 302 14.50 -0.14 -22.36
C LYS A 302 15.47 1.02 -22.58
N GLY A 303 16.77 0.74 -22.82
CA GLY A 303 17.80 1.77 -22.95
C GLY A 303 18.08 2.55 -21.65
N ILE A 304 17.85 1.95 -20.48
CA ILE A 304 18.08 2.56 -19.16
C ILE A 304 19.47 2.09 -18.63
N PRO A 305 20.35 2.99 -18.13
CA PRO A 305 21.62 2.58 -17.53
C PRO A 305 21.38 1.73 -16.28
N TYR A 306 22.30 0.81 -15.98
CA TYR A 306 22.20 -0.07 -14.81
C TYR A 306 23.25 0.33 -13.76
N ASP A 307 22.84 1.12 -12.76
CA ASP A 307 23.72 1.62 -11.69
C ASP A 307 23.52 0.91 -10.34
N GLY A 308 22.81 -0.22 -10.36
CA GLY A 308 22.54 -1.04 -9.17
C GLY A 308 21.12 -1.60 -9.15
N LYS A 309 20.88 -2.60 -8.30
CA LYS A 309 19.57 -3.27 -8.24
C LYS A 309 18.44 -2.33 -7.83
N ILE A 310 18.71 -1.44 -6.87
CA ILE A 310 17.69 -0.53 -6.33
C ILE A 310 17.38 0.58 -7.34
N ASP A 311 18.40 1.23 -7.90
CA ASP A 311 18.23 2.32 -8.86
C ASP A 311 17.57 1.84 -10.15
N ALA A 312 17.97 0.67 -10.67
CA ALA A 312 17.32 0.04 -11.82
C ALA A 312 15.81 -0.20 -11.59
N ILE A 313 15.38 -0.59 -10.37
CA ILE A 313 13.96 -0.77 -10.07
C ILE A 313 13.21 0.56 -10.14
N PHE A 314 13.79 1.64 -9.61
CA PHE A 314 13.17 2.96 -9.66
C PHE A 314 13.07 3.48 -11.09
N ASP A 315 14.16 3.41 -11.86
CA ASP A 315 14.21 3.92 -13.23
C ASP A 315 13.28 3.13 -14.16
N ILE A 316 13.23 1.79 -14.05
CA ILE A 316 12.29 0.97 -14.83
C ILE A 316 10.84 1.31 -14.44
N ALA A 317 10.55 1.52 -13.14
CA ALA A 317 9.21 1.86 -12.68
C ALA A 317 8.78 3.25 -13.17
N ASP A 318 9.66 4.24 -13.12
CA ASP A 318 9.39 5.59 -13.63
C ASP A 318 9.20 5.57 -15.15
N HIS A 319 10.04 4.86 -15.89
CA HIS A 319 9.89 4.71 -17.35
C HIS A 319 8.57 4.00 -17.73
N ARG A 320 8.17 2.92 -17.03
CA ARG A 320 6.87 2.27 -17.26
C ARG A 320 5.69 3.18 -16.91
N THR A 321 5.81 3.95 -15.83
CA THR A 321 4.78 4.92 -15.42
C THR A 321 4.67 6.06 -16.44
N TYR A 322 5.80 6.52 -16.97
CA TYR A 322 5.85 7.51 -18.04
C TYR A 322 5.16 6.99 -19.31
N LEU A 323 5.44 5.76 -19.75
CA LEU A 323 4.74 5.20 -20.92
C LEU A 323 3.24 4.97 -20.66
N HIS A 324 2.85 4.61 -19.44
CA HIS A 324 1.44 4.32 -19.12
C HIS A 324 0.58 5.58 -18.97
N PHE A 325 1.15 6.71 -18.53
CA PHE A 325 0.40 7.95 -18.25
C PHE A 325 0.88 9.17 -19.06
N GLY A 326 2.00 9.06 -19.77
CA GLY A 326 2.67 10.16 -20.47
C GLY A 326 2.08 10.46 -21.85
N ASP A 327 1.31 9.54 -22.43
CA ASP A 327 0.63 9.78 -23.71
C ASP A 327 -0.53 10.80 -23.59
N ASP A 328 -1.07 11.00 -22.39
CA ASP A 328 -2.16 11.96 -22.14
C ASP A 328 -1.67 13.39 -21.85
N GLN A 329 -0.35 13.60 -21.74
CA GLN A 329 0.24 14.89 -21.36
C GLN A 329 1.29 15.42 -22.34
N ALA A 330 1.50 14.76 -23.48
CA ALA A 330 2.15 15.42 -24.61
C ALA A 330 1.26 16.60 -25.01
N PRO A 331 1.75 17.85 -24.94
CA PRO A 331 1.07 18.97 -25.56
C PRO A 331 1.00 18.65 -27.06
N MET A 332 -0.14 18.15 -27.51
CA MET A 332 -0.49 18.04 -28.92
C MET A 332 -0.52 19.46 -29.47
N GLY A 333 0.64 19.90 -29.95
CA GLY A 333 0.81 21.19 -30.58
C GLY A 333 2.25 21.68 -30.40
N PRO A 334 3.01 21.88 -31.49
CA PRO A 334 4.11 22.83 -31.44
C PRO A 334 3.51 24.11 -30.87
N LEU A 335 4.02 24.59 -29.73
CA LEU A 335 3.79 25.96 -29.33
C LEU A 335 4.23 26.79 -30.54
N GLU A 336 3.26 27.33 -31.29
CA GLU A 336 3.50 28.38 -32.27
C GLU A 336 4.41 29.36 -31.55
N THR A 337 5.65 29.39 -31.99
CA THR A 337 6.64 30.30 -31.48
C THR A 337 6.04 31.66 -31.79
N ILE A 338 5.50 32.35 -30.78
CA ILE A 338 5.03 33.72 -30.94
C ILE A 338 6.26 34.47 -31.41
N HIS A 339 6.31 34.72 -32.72
CA HIS A 339 7.37 35.44 -33.38
C HIS A 339 7.20 36.89 -32.93
N ILE A 340 7.82 37.22 -31.79
CA ILE A 340 7.96 38.59 -31.33
C ILE A 340 8.86 39.24 -32.38
N LYS A 341 8.24 39.88 -33.39
CA LYS A 341 8.93 40.79 -34.29
C LYS A 341 9.64 41.82 -33.42
N ASP A 342 10.97 41.82 -33.50
CA ASP A 342 11.82 42.82 -32.88
C ASP A 342 11.30 44.21 -33.27
N SER A 343 10.77 44.91 -32.27
CA SER A 343 10.54 46.34 -32.35
C SER A 343 11.89 47.02 -32.50
N GLU A 344 12.15 47.43 -33.73
CA GLU A 344 13.19 48.36 -34.17
C GLU A 344 13.08 49.66 -33.36
N ALA A 345 13.72 49.69 -32.20
CA ALA A 345 13.89 50.87 -31.38
C ALA A 345 15.38 51.22 -31.33
N THR A 346 15.75 52.10 -32.25
CA THR A 346 16.59 53.28 -32.01
C THR A 346 17.73 53.10 -31.00
N LYS A 347 18.96 53.02 -31.53
CA LYS A 347 20.12 53.58 -30.83
C LYS A 347 21.03 54.38 -31.78
N PRO A 348 21.70 55.40 -31.22
CA PRO A 348 22.07 56.61 -31.92
C PRO A 348 23.50 56.57 -32.46
N THR A 349 23.73 57.56 -33.30
CA THR A 349 24.96 58.12 -33.85
C THR A 349 26.12 58.28 -32.86
N GLU A 350 27.32 58.19 -33.44
CA GLU A 350 28.59 58.86 -33.02
C GLU A 350 29.29 58.21 -31.81
N ASP A 351 30.61 57.93 -31.79
CA ASP A 351 31.74 58.63 -32.39
C ASP A 351 32.95 57.72 -32.67
N LYS A 352 33.84 58.27 -33.48
CA LYS A 352 35.20 57.81 -33.80
C LYS A 352 36.07 57.70 -32.54
N GLU A 353 37.06 56.83 -32.56
CA GLU A 353 38.44 57.17 -32.20
C GLU A 353 39.39 56.04 -32.62
N ASP A 354 40.58 56.49 -33.00
CA ASP A 354 41.65 55.79 -33.70
C ASP A 354 42.34 54.74 -32.83
N GLU A 355 43.17 53.88 -33.44
CA GLU A 355 44.63 53.86 -33.18
C GLU A 355 45.31 52.50 -33.48
N ALA A 356 46.25 52.61 -34.42
CA ALA A 356 47.53 51.91 -34.55
C ALA A 356 47.61 50.37 -34.67
N THR A 357 47.86 49.96 -35.91
CA THR A 357 49.10 49.28 -36.35
C THR A 357 50.08 48.83 -35.27
N ARG A 358 50.26 47.51 -35.14
CA ARG A 358 51.52 46.83 -35.51
C ARG A 358 51.35 45.33 -35.70
#